data_AF-A0AA37GM72-F1
#
_entry.id   AF-A0AA37GM72-F1
#
_cell.length_a   1.000
_cell.length_b   1.000
_cell.length_c   1.000
_cell.angle_alpha   90.00
_cell.angle_beta   90.00
_cell.angle_gamma   90.00
#
_symmetry.space_group_name_H-M   'P 1'
#
loop_
_entity.id
_entity.type
_entity.pdbx_description
1 polymer ?
#
loop_
_entity_poly.entity_id
_entity_poly.type
_entity_poly.pdbx_seq_one_letter_code
_entity_poly.pdbx_strand_id
1 'polypeptide(L)'
;MYIRAGMTHLSADISNDSLSVLEWLLDVAEDETVSCPGGWVKTLNSFCALMGWTVKTSTGWSTAPKTGLRTKDAQSHARQIAVLARFLQAGLKPEVAAPSNPYARAENMYRVPRTPNPFAYLNLFGTRRDEEAEMYNDRESRQRVFHRRFFDSFTRGVEQAKKEGGAIGRSAVQMDQALTEGMGGYEATSAVEPQDLLDLW
;
A
#
# COMPACT_ATOMS: atom_id res chain seq x y z
N MET A 1 -5.97 3.07 10.83
CA MET A 1 -6.94 4.16 10.54
C MET A 1 -6.39 5.53 10.93
N TYR A 2 -6.08 5.77 12.22
CA TYR A 2 -5.59 7.08 12.70
C TYR A 2 -4.33 7.59 12.00
N ILE A 3 -3.37 6.69 11.72
CA ILE A 3 -2.16 7.03 10.95
C ILE A 3 -2.53 7.64 9.59
N ARG A 4 -3.45 7.04 8.84
CA ARG A 4 -3.87 7.56 7.53
C ARG A 4 -4.52 8.93 7.65
N ALA A 5 -5.41 9.12 8.63
CA ALA A 5 -6.04 10.41 8.88
C ALA A 5 -5.00 11.48 9.25
N GLY A 6 -4.01 11.12 10.07
CA GLY A 6 -2.92 11.98 10.48
C GLY A 6 -1.96 12.30 9.33
N MET A 7 -1.62 11.33 8.47
CA MET A 7 -0.83 11.55 7.24
C MET A 7 -1.46 12.63 6.36
N THR A 8 -2.78 12.63 6.20
CA THR A 8 -3.50 13.63 5.41
C THR A 8 -3.92 14.88 6.20
N HIS A 9 -3.50 15.00 7.46
CA HIS A 9 -3.85 16.14 8.30
C HIS A 9 -3.16 17.42 7.81
N LEU A 10 -3.82 18.58 7.97
CA LEU A 10 -3.31 19.88 7.49
C LEU A 10 -1.97 20.25 8.15
N SER A 11 -1.88 20.09 9.48
CA SER A 11 -0.65 20.33 10.24
C SER A 11 0.49 19.40 9.81
N ALA A 12 1.61 20.00 9.40
CA ALA A 12 2.84 19.29 9.01
C ALA A 12 3.40 18.43 10.13
N ASP A 13 3.33 18.91 11.38
CA ASP A 13 3.82 18.17 12.54
C ASP A 13 3.03 16.88 12.76
N ILE A 14 1.70 16.97 12.72
CA ILE A 14 0.82 15.79 12.88
C ILE A 14 1.05 14.77 11.77
N SER A 15 1.20 15.25 10.54
CA SER A 15 1.45 14.38 9.38
C SER A 15 2.81 13.71 9.45
N ASN A 16 3.87 14.45 9.81
CA ASN A 16 5.21 13.90 9.98
C ASN A 16 5.29 12.92 11.17
N ASP A 17 4.59 13.20 12.27
CA ASP A 17 4.52 12.31 13.42
C ASP A 17 3.74 11.02 13.09
N SER A 18 2.62 11.14 12.38
CA SER A 18 1.87 9.98 11.88
C SER A 18 2.70 9.11 10.96
N LEU A 19 3.56 9.72 10.13
CA LEU A 19 4.51 9.01 9.29
C LEU A 19 5.58 8.27 10.12
N SER A 20 6.02 8.85 11.25
CA SER A 20 6.92 8.17 12.21
C SER A 20 6.26 6.96 12.85
N VAL A 21 4.97 7.04 13.20
CA VAL A 21 4.23 5.90 13.75
C VAL A 21 4.07 4.81 12.69
N LEU A 22 3.82 5.17 11.43
CA LEU A 22 3.76 4.20 10.33
C LEU A 22 5.12 3.50 10.13
N GLU A 23 6.21 4.28 10.15
CA GLU A 23 7.57 3.77 10.01
C GLU A 23 7.89 2.76 11.13
N TRP A 24 7.54 3.09 12.38
CA TRP A 24 7.68 2.17 13.51
C TRP A 24 6.83 0.90 13.35
N LEU A 25 5.59 1.00 12.84
CA LEU A 25 4.77 -0.18 12.57
C LEU A 25 5.39 -1.08 11.51
N LEU A 26 6.05 -0.51 10.50
CA LEU A 26 6.79 -1.29 9.50
C LEU A 26 8.03 -1.96 10.11
N ASP A 27 8.60 -1.45 11.20
CA ASP A 27 9.71 -2.13 11.92
C ASP A 27 9.23 -3.36 12.69
N VAL A 28 8.02 -3.29 13.29
CA VAL A 28 7.58 -4.31 14.27
C VAL A 28 6.50 -5.26 13.76
N ALA A 29 5.74 -4.88 12.74
CA ALA A 29 4.56 -5.60 12.27
C ALA A 29 4.27 -5.30 10.78
N GLU A 30 5.28 -5.46 9.92
CA GLU A 30 5.16 -5.12 8.50
C GLU A 30 4.03 -5.88 7.78
N ASP A 31 3.90 -7.18 8.04
CA ASP A 31 2.94 -8.06 7.38
C ASP A 31 1.50 -7.71 7.77
N GLU A 32 1.26 -7.47 9.05
CA GLU A 32 -0.04 -7.07 9.57
C GLU A 32 -0.40 -5.66 9.10
N THR A 33 0.59 -4.75 9.01
CA THR A 33 0.37 -3.37 8.58
C THR A 33 -0.15 -3.31 7.15
N VAL A 34 0.41 -4.10 6.24
CA VAL A 34 -0.01 -4.12 4.82
C VAL A 34 -1.25 -5.00 4.57
N SER A 35 -1.48 -6.03 5.39
CA SER A 35 -2.56 -7.00 5.20
C SER A 35 -3.86 -6.67 5.94
N CYS A 36 -3.82 -5.75 6.92
CA CYS A 36 -5.02 -5.35 7.67
C CYS A 36 -6.09 -4.71 6.77
N PRO A 37 -7.36 -4.58 7.22
CA PRO A 37 -8.43 -3.97 6.43
C PRO A 37 -8.09 -2.55 5.96
N GLY A 38 -8.02 -2.36 4.64
CA GLY A 38 -7.57 -1.11 4.03
C GLY A 38 -6.13 -0.73 4.41
N GLY A 39 -5.33 -1.69 4.86
CA GLY A 39 -3.90 -1.55 5.11
C GLY A 39 -3.14 -1.26 3.83
N TRP A 40 -3.55 -1.89 2.72
CA TRP A 40 -2.95 -1.70 1.41
C TRP A 40 -3.50 -0.47 0.68
N VAL A 41 -4.67 -0.59 0.04
CA VAL A 41 -5.21 0.41 -0.90
C VAL A 41 -5.43 1.78 -0.26
N LYS A 42 -6.07 1.86 0.92
CA LYS A 42 -6.30 3.15 1.58
C LYS A 42 -5.01 3.83 2.03
N THR A 43 -3.99 3.07 2.41
CA THR A 43 -2.69 3.65 2.78
C THR A 43 -1.95 4.17 1.55
N LEU A 44 -1.98 3.45 0.43
CA LEU A 44 -1.46 3.94 -0.85
C LEU A 44 -2.18 5.21 -1.32
N ASN A 45 -3.50 5.28 -1.18
CA ASN A 45 -4.28 6.50 -1.44
C ASN A 45 -3.84 7.66 -0.53
N SER A 46 -3.59 7.42 0.75
CA SER A 46 -3.06 8.44 1.67
C SER A 46 -1.68 8.95 1.24
N PHE A 47 -0.79 8.08 0.76
CA PHE A 47 0.49 8.50 0.18
C PHE A 47 0.31 9.32 -1.10
N CYS A 48 -0.60 8.92 -1.98
CA CYS A 48 -0.90 9.70 -3.19
C CYS A 48 -1.38 11.10 -2.85
N ALA A 49 -2.29 11.23 -1.89
CA ALA A 49 -2.77 12.52 -1.40
C ALA A 49 -1.63 13.36 -0.79
N LEU A 50 -0.76 12.73 0.01
CA LEU A 50 0.39 13.39 0.64
C LEU A 50 1.41 13.91 -0.39
N MET A 51 1.62 13.15 -1.47
CA MET A 51 2.57 13.46 -2.54
C MET A 51 1.97 14.32 -3.66
N GLY A 52 0.66 14.55 -3.65
CA GLY A 52 -0.06 15.22 -4.74
C GLY A 52 -0.10 14.38 -6.03
N TRP A 53 0.01 13.06 -5.94
CA TRP A 53 -0.06 12.15 -7.09
C TRP A 53 -1.52 11.79 -7.39
N THR A 54 -1.90 11.85 -8.67
CA THR A 54 -3.25 11.49 -9.11
C THR A 54 -3.33 10.00 -9.40
N VAL A 55 -4.27 9.29 -8.76
CA VAL A 55 -4.56 7.86 -9.00
C VAL A 55 -5.72 7.75 -9.99
N LYS A 56 -5.76 6.71 -10.83
CA LYS A 56 -6.95 6.40 -11.64
C LYS A 56 -8.07 5.93 -10.69
N THR A 57 -9.16 6.68 -10.59
CA THR A 57 -10.35 6.26 -9.84
C THR A 57 -11.33 5.59 -10.81
N SER A 58 -11.82 4.40 -10.47
CA SER A 58 -13.00 3.83 -11.13
C SER A 58 -14.21 4.65 -10.66
N THR A 59 -14.91 5.27 -11.62
CA THR A 59 -16.18 6.01 -11.48
C THR A 59 -16.20 7.22 -10.54
N GLY A 60 -16.31 8.41 -11.13
CA GLY A 60 -16.69 9.65 -10.44
C GLY A 60 -15.59 10.71 -10.38
N TRP A 61 -15.89 11.87 -10.96
CA TRP A 61 -15.05 13.07 -10.95
C TRP A 61 -14.58 13.41 -9.53
N SER A 62 -13.31 13.16 -9.26
CA SER A 62 -12.58 13.88 -8.22
C SER A 62 -11.25 14.31 -8.83
N THR A 63 -11.27 15.51 -9.39
CA THR A 63 -10.06 16.33 -9.48
C THR A 63 -9.61 16.53 -8.03
N ALA A 64 -8.72 15.66 -7.55
CA ALA A 64 -8.02 15.92 -6.30
C ALA A 64 -7.39 17.31 -6.49
N PRO A 65 -7.72 18.29 -5.63
CA PRO A 65 -7.13 19.61 -5.75
C PRO A 65 -5.61 19.42 -5.74
N LYS A 66 -4.90 20.13 -6.62
CA LYS A 66 -3.44 20.28 -6.54
C LYS A 66 -3.15 21.00 -5.22
N THR A 67 -3.24 20.30 -4.10
CA THR A 67 -2.92 20.84 -2.79
C THR A 67 -1.41 20.91 -2.69
N GLY A 68 -0.82 21.90 -3.35
CA GLY A 68 0.44 22.50 -2.92
C GLY A 68 0.23 23.27 -1.61
N LEU A 69 -0.37 22.63 -0.61
CA LEU A 69 -0.81 23.24 0.64
C LEU A 69 0.32 23.29 1.68
N ARG A 70 1.51 22.80 1.32
CA ARG A 70 2.70 22.81 2.16
C ARG A 70 3.86 23.44 1.43
N THR A 71 4.61 24.26 2.16
CA THR A 71 5.98 24.59 1.82
C THR A 71 6.71 23.27 1.60
N LYS A 72 7.23 23.09 0.38
CA LYS A 72 7.88 21.86 -0.07
C LYS A 72 9.23 21.74 0.63
N ASP A 73 9.22 21.27 1.88
CA ASP A 73 10.46 20.89 2.56
C ASP A 73 10.99 19.62 1.90
N ALA A 74 12.16 19.74 1.28
CA ALA A 74 12.78 18.66 0.54
C ALA A 74 13.11 17.46 1.44
N GLN A 75 13.39 17.69 2.73
CA GLN A 75 13.66 16.61 3.67
C GLN A 75 12.40 15.84 4.04
N SER A 76 11.31 16.54 4.37
CA SER A 76 10.00 15.90 4.59
C SER A 76 9.56 15.10 3.36
N HIS A 77 9.71 15.65 2.16
CA HIS A 77 9.35 14.93 0.93
C HIS A 77 10.23 13.69 0.68
N ALA A 78 11.55 13.81 0.86
CA ALA A 78 12.46 12.67 0.76
C ALA A 78 12.12 11.56 1.77
N ARG A 79 11.70 11.94 2.99
CA ARG A 79 11.25 11.01 4.03
C ARG A 79 9.95 10.32 3.64
N GLN A 80 8.98 11.05 3.10
CA GLN A 80 7.71 10.48 2.63
C GLN A 80 7.95 9.39 1.57
N ILE A 81 8.84 9.67 0.61
CA ILE A 81 9.24 8.69 -0.42
C ILE A 81 9.94 7.48 0.20
N ALA A 82 10.85 7.70 1.16
CA ALA A 82 11.56 6.61 1.83
C ALA A 82 10.61 5.68 2.60
N VAL A 83 9.67 6.24 3.38
CA VAL A 83 8.67 5.42 4.09
C VAL A 83 7.72 4.71 3.12
N LEU A 84 7.37 5.34 1.99
CA LEU A 84 6.62 4.68 0.93
C LEU A 84 7.39 3.51 0.32
N ALA A 85 8.70 3.66 0.08
CA ALA A 85 9.55 2.57 -0.40
C ALA A 85 9.53 1.38 0.57
N ARG A 86 9.67 1.64 1.88
CA ARG A 86 9.57 0.61 2.93
C ARG A 86 8.20 -0.07 2.95
N PHE A 87 7.14 0.71 2.81
CA PHE A 87 5.78 0.19 2.75
C PHE A 87 5.56 -0.72 1.53
N LEU A 88 6.11 -0.34 0.36
CA LEU A 88 6.07 -1.16 -0.84
C LEU A 88 6.90 -2.43 -0.70
N GLN A 89 8.09 -2.35 -0.10
CA GLN A 89 8.92 -3.52 0.21
C GLN A 89 8.15 -4.50 1.10
N ALA A 90 7.53 -4.02 2.17
CA ALA A 90 6.71 -4.85 3.06
C ALA A 90 5.54 -5.53 2.33
N GLY A 91 4.81 -4.79 1.49
CA GLY A 91 3.63 -5.33 0.78
C GLY A 91 3.94 -6.20 -0.43
N LEU A 92 5.08 -5.99 -1.08
CA LEU A 92 5.46 -6.68 -2.31
C LEU A 92 6.59 -7.70 -2.09
N LYS A 93 7.04 -7.92 -0.85
CA LYS A 93 8.07 -8.92 -0.55
C LYS A 93 7.62 -10.32 -1.00
N PRO A 94 8.52 -11.14 -1.55
CA PRO A 94 8.23 -12.55 -1.83
C PRO A 94 7.78 -13.28 -0.56
N GLU A 95 6.68 -14.02 -0.65
CA GLU A 95 6.24 -14.88 0.44
C GLU A 95 7.21 -16.03 0.60
N VAL A 96 7.76 -16.17 1.81
CA VAL A 96 8.61 -17.31 2.16
C VAL A 96 7.67 -18.48 2.44
N ALA A 97 7.72 -19.50 1.59
CA ALA A 97 6.97 -20.73 1.83
C ALA A 97 7.32 -21.27 3.22
N ALA A 98 6.28 -21.51 4.02
CA ALA A 98 6.46 -22.14 5.32
C ALA A 98 7.22 -23.48 5.14
N PRO A 99 8.11 -23.85 6.07
CA PRO A 99 8.84 -25.10 5.98
C PRO A 99 7.85 -26.26 5.79
N SER A 100 8.19 -27.19 4.90
CA SER A 100 7.34 -28.32 4.56
C SER A 100 7.05 -29.13 5.82
N ASN A 101 5.84 -28.94 6.36
CA ASN A 101 5.32 -29.70 7.48
C ASN A 101 4.12 -30.50 6.95
N PRO A 102 4.24 -31.84 6.86
CA PRO A 102 3.15 -32.71 6.39
C PRO A 102 1.85 -32.55 7.17
N TYR A 103 1.95 -32.10 8.43
CA TYR A 103 0.83 -31.86 9.32
C TYR A 103 0.34 -30.41 9.29
N ALA A 104 0.99 -29.48 8.58
CA ALA A 104 0.63 -28.06 8.58
C ALA A 104 -0.85 -27.83 8.25
N ARG A 105 -1.39 -28.59 7.30
CA ARG A 105 -2.80 -28.51 6.94
C ARG A 105 -3.70 -28.93 8.10
N ALA A 106 -3.41 -30.05 8.76
CA ALA A 106 -4.20 -30.54 9.89
C ALA A 106 -4.07 -29.61 11.10
N GLU A 107 -2.87 -29.13 11.39
CA GLU A 107 -2.61 -28.19 12.48
C GLU A 107 -3.32 -26.85 12.23
N ASN A 108 -3.26 -26.29 11.02
CA ASN A 108 -3.95 -25.03 10.70
C ASN A 108 -5.47 -25.15 10.76
N MET A 109 -6.03 -26.33 10.47
CA MET A 109 -7.49 -26.51 10.38
C MET A 109 -8.13 -26.92 11.71
N TYR A 110 -7.42 -27.69 12.54
CA TYR A 110 -7.99 -28.29 13.75
C TYR A 110 -7.40 -27.73 15.06
N ARG A 111 -6.40 -26.85 15.01
CA ARG A 111 -5.81 -26.24 16.20
C ARG A 111 -6.35 -24.83 16.41
N VAL A 112 -6.54 -24.46 17.67
CA VAL A 112 -6.89 -23.08 18.04
C VAL A 112 -5.78 -22.13 17.59
N PRO A 113 -6.08 -21.11 16.76
CA PRO A 113 -5.09 -20.14 16.32
C PRO A 113 -4.51 -19.37 17.50
N ARG A 114 -3.22 -19.04 17.42
CA ARG A 114 -2.52 -18.25 18.45
C ARG A 114 -2.48 -16.76 18.14
N THR A 115 -2.89 -16.37 16.94
CA THR A 115 -2.95 -14.97 16.52
C THR A 115 -4.25 -14.32 17.01
N PRO A 116 -4.22 -13.03 17.36
CA PRO A 116 -5.43 -12.29 17.65
C PRO A 116 -6.29 -12.17 16.39
N ASN A 117 -7.60 -12.41 16.52
CA ASN A 117 -8.58 -12.29 15.43
C ASN A 117 -8.21 -13.07 14.14
N PRO A 118 -8.03 -14.39 14.22
CA PRO A 118 -7.55 -15.21 13.09
C PRO A 118 -8.49 -15.22 11.89
N PHE A 119 -9.78 -14.93 12.10
CA PHE A 119 -10.82 -14.94 11.08
C PHE A 119 -11.25 -13.53 10.65
N ALA A 120 -10.44 -12.50 10.93
CA ALA A 120 -10.73 -11.10 10.58
C ALA A 120 -11.00 -10.89 9.08
N TYR A 121 -10.36 -11.70 8.25
CA TYR A 121 -10.49 -11.68 6.78
C TYR A 121 -11.89 -12.11 6.32
N LEU A 122 -12.64 -12.90 7.10
CA LEU A 122 -14.01 -13.29 6.77
C LEU A 122 -15.03 -12.16 6.95
N ASN A 123 -14.68 -11.15 7.76
CA ASN A 123 -15.53 -9.97 8.00
C ASN A 123 -16.99 -10.27 8.38
N LEU A 124 -17.27 -11.37 9.10
CA LEU A 124 -18.63 -11.87 9.37
C LEU A 124 -19.53 -10.89 10.15
N PHE A 125 -18.93 -10.04 10.98
CA PHE A 125 -19.64 -9.10 11.85
C PHE A 125 -19.33 -7.63 11.53
N GLY A 126 -18.60 -7.37 10.44
CA GLY A 126 -18.21 -6.03 10.02
C GLY A 126 -19.13 -5.45 8.96
N THR A 127 -18.99 -4.16 8.69
CA THR A 127 -19.60 -3.56 7.50
C THR A 127 -19.01 -4.21 6.26
N ARG A 128 -19.83 -4.40 5.22
CA ARG A 128 -19.36 -4.86 3.91
C ARG A 128 -18.19 -3.98 3.45
N ARG A 129 -17.08 -4.61 3.08
CA ARG A 129 -15.89 -3.92 2.60
C ARG A 129 -16.03 -3.66 1.12
N ASP A 130 -15.63 -2.47 0.71
CA ASP A 130 -15.32 -2.15 -0.68
C ASP A 130 -13.91 -2.63 -1.00
N GLU A 131 -13.54 -2.57 -2.28
CA GLU A 131 -12.20 -2.95 -2.74
C GLU A 131 -11.08 -2.19 -2.00
N GLU A 132 -11.34 -0.95 -1.55
CA GLU A 132 -10.36 -0.15 -0.84
C GLU A 132 -10.17 -0.58 0.62
N ALA A 133 -11.25 -1.05 1.27
CA ALA A 133 -11.23 -1.52 2.65
C ALA A 133 -10.86 -3.01 2.77
N GLU A 134 -10.69 -3.71 1.65
CA GLU A 134 -10.43 -5.14 1.66
C GLU A 134 -9.09 -5.51 2.32
N MET A 135 -9.01 -6.75 2.81
CA MET A 135 -7.79 -7.36 3.32
C MET A 135 -7.08 -8.11 2.20
N TYR A 136 -5.90 -7.62 1.81
CA TYR A 136 -5.05 -8.29 0.83
C TYR A 136 -3.95 -9.04 1.57
N ASN A 137 -4.20 -10.33 1.86
CA ASN A 137 -3.25 -11.16 2.61
C ASN A 137 -2.07 -11.62 1.73
N ASP A 138 -2.37 -11.94 0.46
CA ASP A 138 -1.38 -12.50 -0.46
C ASP A 138 -0.68 -11.41 -1.28
N ARG A 139 0.61 -11.63 -1.55
CA ARG A 139 1.45 -10.76 -2.40
C ARG A 139 0.84 -10.58 -3.78
N GLU A 140 0.36 -11.65 -4.42
CA GLU A 140 -0.19 -11.58 -5.78
C GLU A 140 -1.42 -10.67 -5.86
N SER A 141 -2.31 -10.76 -4.87
CA SER A 141 -3.49 -9.89 -4.79
C SER A 141 -3.09 -8.43 -4.56
N ARG A 142 -2.05 -8.17 -3.75
CA ARG A 142 -1.48 -6.83 -3.57
C ARG A 142 -0.85 -6.29 -4.86
N GLN A 143 -0.07 -7.10 -5.57
CA GLN A 143 0.53 -6.77 -6.86
C GLN A 143 -0.53 -6.45 -7.92
N ARG A 144 -1.61 -7.23 -7.98
CA ARG A 144 -2.70 -7.04 -8.95
C ARG A 144 -3.38 -5.69 -8.80
N VAL A 145 -3.84 -5.36 -7.60
CA VAL A 145 -4.49 -4.08 -7.34
C VAL A 145 -3.51 -2.91 -7.45
N PHE A 146 -2.25 -3.11 -7.03
CA PHE A 146 -1.19 -2.13 -7.21
C PHE A 146 -0.94 -1.81 -8.69
N HIS A 147 -0.77 -2.83 -9.53
CA HIS A 147 -0.57 -2.71 -10.96
C HIS A 147 -1.72 -1.94 -11.62
N ARG A 148 -2.97 -2.34 -11.33
CA ARG A 148 -4.15 -1.76 -11.97
C ARG A 148 -4.37 -0.29 -11.61
N ARG A 149 -4.22 0.09 -10.34
CA ARG A 149 -4.63 1.41 -9.84
C ARG A 149 -3.49 2.41 -9.68
N PHE A 150 -2.31 1.93 -9.26
CA PHE A 150 -1.26 2.79 -8.71
C PHE A 150 0.01 2.83 -9.55
N PHE A 151 0.32 1.77 -10.31
CA PHE A 151 1.61 1.62 -11.00
C PHE A 151 1.98 2.80 -11.90
N ASP A 152 1.07 3.26 -12.76
CA ASP A 152 1.31 4.40 -13.66
C ASP A 152 1.61 5.71 -12.88
N SER A 153 0.88 5.94 -11.80
CA SER A 153 1.01 7.15 -10.98
C SER A 153 2.33 7.15 -10.20
N PHE A 154 2.70 5.98 -9.66
CA PHE A 154 3.90 5.80 -8.87
C PHE A 154 5.16 5.84 -9.73
N THR A 155 5.16 5.18 -10.89
CA THR A 155 6.29 5.24 -11.83
C THR A 155 6.55 6.68 -12.30
N ARG A 156 5.50 7.42 -12.67
CA ARG A 156 5.63 8.86 -13.01
C ARG A 156 6.13 9.69 -11.83
N GLY A 157 5.61 9.44 -10.62
CA GLY A 157 6.02 10.12 -9.40
C GLY A 157 7.50 9.90 -9.07
N VAL A 158 7.97 8.65 -9.21
CA VAL A 158 9.38 8.26 -9.02
C VAL A 158 10.27 8.95 -10.06
N GLU A 159 9.91 8.93 -11.33
CA GLU A 159 10.69 9.59 -12.40
C GLU A 159 10.79 11.11 -12.18
N GLN A 160 9.72 11.73 -11.70
CA GLN A 160 9.74 13.14 -11.34
C GLN A 160 10.66 13.39 -10.13
N ALA A 161 10.56 12.56 -9.09
CA ALA A 161 11.37 12.69 -7.88
C ALA A 161 12.87 12.45 -8.15
N LYS A 162 13.23 11.52 -9.06
CA LYS A 162 14.62 11.32 -9.51
C LYS A 162 15.23 12.59 -10.10
N LYS A 163 14.45 13.35 -10.89
CA LYS A 163 14.90 14.60 -11.52
C LYS A 163 15.15 15.74 -10.53
N GLU A 164 14.50 15.72 -9.37
CA GLU A 164 14.71 16.74 -8.32
C GLU A 164 16.08 16.59 -7.64
N GLY A 165 16.68 15.40 -7.67
CA GLY A 165 18.01 15.14 -7.13
C GLY A 165 18.10 15.26 -5.60
N GLY A 166 19.33 15.30 -5.07
CA GLY A 166 19.57 15.45 -3.63
C GLY A 166 19.03 14.29 -2.79
N ALA A 167 18.43 14.59 -1.64
CA ALA A 167 17.84 13.58 -0.76
C ALA A 167 16.60 12.93 -1.39
N ILE A 168 15.76 13.71 -2.09
CA ILE A 168 14.55 13.25 -2.78
C ILE A 168 14.92 12.21 -3.84
N GLY A 169 15.90 12.53 -4.69
CA GLY A 169 16.36 11.61 -5.74
C GLY A 169 16.91 10.29 -5.20
N ARG A 170 17.63 10.31 -4.07
CA ARG A 170 18.11 9.08 -3.42
C ARG A 170 16.97 8.21 -2.91
N SER A 171 15.98 8.81 -2.23
CA SER A 171 14.78 8.08 -1.81
C SER A 171 13.99 7.54 -3.01
N ALA A 172 13.92 8.30 -4.11
CA ALA A 172 13.24 7.87 -5.33
C ALA A 172 13.91 6.65 -5.97
N VAL A 173 15.24 6.55 -5.94
CA VAL A 173 15.96 5.35 -6.40
C VAL A 173 15.64 4.13 -5.54
N GLN A 174 15.57 4.29 -4.21
CA GLN A 174 15.17 3.20 -3.31
C GLN A 174 13.73 2.73 -3.58
N MET A 175 12.82 3.67 -3.83
CA MET A 175 11.45 3.37 -4.21
C MET A 175 11.36 2.67 -5.57
N ASP A 176 12.15 3.09 -6.54
CA ASP A 176 12.23 2.46 -7.87
C ASP A 176 12.71 1.01 -7.78
N GLN A 177 13.71 0.77 -6.93
CA GLN A 177 14.21 -0.57 -6.63
C GLN A 177 13.11 -1.42 -5.97
N ALA A 178 12.43 -0.88 -4.96
CA ALA A 178 11.31 -1.56 -4.29
C ALA A 178 10.18 -1.93 -5.27
N LEU A 179 9.87 -1.06 -6.23
CA LEU A 179 8.89 -1.32 -7.27
C LEU A 179 9.34 -2.42 -8.23
N THR A 180 10.57 -2.34 -8.72
CA THR A 180 11.11 -3.28 -9.71
C THR A 180 11.25 -4.69 -9.11
N GLU A 181 11.80 -4.79 -7.91
CA GLU A 181 11.93 -6.07 -7.19
C GLU A 181 10.56 -6.58 -6.74
N GLY A 182 9.73 -5.70 -6.19
CA GLY A 182 8.41 -6.03 -5.67
C GLY A 182 7.44 -6.53 -6.74
N MET A 183 7.48 -5.95 -7.94
CA MET A 183 6.68 -6.38 -9.09
C MET A 183 7.36 -7.47 -9.93
N GLY A 184 8.57 -7.90 -9.55
CA GLY A 184 9.26 -8.99 -10.22
C GLY A 184 8.44 -10.29 -10.20
N GLY A 185 8.25 -10.87 -11.38
CA GLY A 185 7.48 -12.10 -11.57
C GLY A 185 5.96 -11.91 -11.64
N TYR A 186 5.45 -10.68 -11.53
CA TYR A 186 4.04 -10.41 -11.76
C TYR A 186 3.77 -10.29 -13.27
N GLU A 187 2.97 -11.20 -13.81
CA GLU A 187 2.43 -11.08 -15.16
C GLU A 187 1.02 -10.50 -15.08
N ALA A 188 0.80 -9.35 -15.73
CA ALA A 188 -0.52 -8.77 -15.83
C ALA A 188 -1.42 -9.72 -16.63
N THR A 189 -2.22 -10.51 -15.92
CA THR A 189 -3.19 -11.41 -16.54
C THR A 189 -4.14 -10.57 -17.38
N SER A 190 -4.21 -10.85 -18.67
CA SER A 190 -5.14 -10.22 -19.62
C SER A 190 -6.57 -10.73 -19.49
N ALA A 191 -6.86 -11.57 -18.49
CA ALA A 191 -8.20 -12.07 -18.25
C ALA A 191 -9.06 -10.92 -17.71
N VAL A 192 -10.16 -10.67 -18.40
CA VAL A 192 -11.19 -9.71 -17.98
C VAL A 192 -11.69 -10.15 -16.60
N GLU A 193 -11.56 -9.29 -15.58
CA GLU A 193 -12.05 -9.64 -14.26
C GLU A 193 -13.59 -9.70 -14.27
N PRO A 194 -14.21 -10.54 -13.42
CA PRO A 194 -15.66 -10.54 -13.26
C PRO A 194 -16.22 -9.16 -12.94
N GLN A 195 -15.45 -8.30 -12.26
CA GLN A 195 -15.83 -6.94 -11.96
C GLN A 195 -15.84 -6.04 -13.21
N ASP A 196 -14.87 -6.19 -14.11
CA ASP A 196 -14.87 -5.52 -15.42
C ASP A 196 -16.07 -5.96 -16.27
N LEU A 197 -16.50 -7.22 -16.13
CA LEU A 197 -17.72 -7.72 -16.77
C LEU A 197 -19.00 -7.13 -16.15
N LEU A 198 -19.00 -6.82 -14.86
CA LEU A 198 -20.13 -6.22 -14.17
C LEU A 198 -20.27 -4.72 -14.47
N ASP A 199 -19.16 -4.02 -14.70
CA ASP A 199 -19.15 -2.60 -15.06
C ASP A 199 -19.58 -2.34 -16.53
N LEU A 200 -19.79 -3.39 -17.32
CA LEU A 200 -20.32 -3.33 -18.70
C LEU A 200 -21.85 -3.30 -18.79
N TRP A 201 -22.57 -3.42 -17.68
CA TRP A 201 -24.05 -3.47 -17.64
C TRP A 201 -24.65 -2.37 -16.77
#